data_AF-A0A7X4DKZ3-F1
#
_entry.id   AF-A0A7X4DKZ3-F1
#
_cell.length_a   1.000
_cell.length_b   1.000
_cell.length_c   1.000
_cell.angle_alpha   90.00
_cell.angle_beta   90.00
_cell.angle_gamma   90.00
#
_symmetry.space_group_name_H-M   'P 1'
#
loop_
_entity.id
_entity.type
_entity.pdbx_description
1 polymer ?
#
loop_
_entity_poly.entity_id
_entity_poly.type
_entity_poly.pdbx_seq_one_letter_code
_entity_poly.pdbx_strand_id
1 'polypeptide(L)'
;MTATRPRRRELAPGERLPPTLAVTIYNGRSRWTAPKDIFDLILPVRGRLAEHQPRLRHEVLDLRDQARHRAREANVVSWIASLELDSSATNVSSVVRAVLERYPGAEHTRLREAFREWVLGAAESWGSGRKRWNRISRSRRRK
;
A
#
# COMPACT_ATOMS: atom_id res chain seq x y z
N MET A 1 -19.12 1.02 23.04
CA MET A 1 -17.64 0.99 23.10
C MET A 1 -17.12 2.17 22.31
N THR A 2 -16.71 3.22 23.01
CA THR A 2 -16.35 4.54 22.46
C THR A 2 -14.95 4.46 21.85
N ALA A 3 -14.84 4.72 20.54
CA ALA A 3 -13.55 4.80 19.85
C ALA A 3 -12.78 6.02 20.36
N THR A 4 -11.72 5.79 21.14
CA THR A 4 -10.79 6.82 21.60
C THR A 4 -10.07 7.42 20.41
N ARG A 5 -10.40 8.67 20.09
CA ARG A 5 -9.65 9.57 19.19
C ARG A 5 -8.16 9.49 19.54
N PRO A 6 -7.22 9.26 18.59
CA PRO A 6 -5.80 9.22 18.95
C PRO A 6 -5.41 10.59 19.52
N ARG A 7 -5.02 10.61 20.80
CA ARG A 7 -4.40 11.78 21.43
C ARG A 7 -3.15 12.09 20.60
N ARG A 8 -2.99 13.35 20.19
CA ARG A 8 -1.72 13.86 19.68
C ARG A 8 -0.70 13.63 20.79
N ARG A 9 0.16 12.62 20.64
CA ARG A 9 1.32 12.42 21.51
C ARG A 9 2.37 13.40 21.01
N GLU A 10 2.44 14.56 21.64
CA GLU A 10 3.60 15.44 21.51
C GLU A 10 4.79 14.74 22.14
N LEU A 11 5.94 14.76 21.47
CA LEU A 11 7.17 14.21 22.02
C LEU A 11 7.54 15.05 23.26
N ALA A 12 7.69 14.40 24.41
CA ALA A 12 8.20 15.09 25.59
C ALA A 12 9.66 15.50 25.36
N PRO A 13 10.18 16.52 26.07
CA PRO A 13 11.58 16.91 25.99
C PRO A 13 12.50 15.69 26.21
N GLY A 14 13.36 15.41 25.23
CA GLY A 14 14.28 14.27 25.26
C GLY A 14 13.76 12.99 24.62
N GLU A 15 12.46 12.87 24.33
CA GLU A 15 11.94 11.73 23.57
C GLU A 15 12.43 11.75 22.11
N ARG A 16 12.58 10.56 21.54
CA ARG A 16 12.91 10.36 20.13
C ARG A 16 11.69 9.84 19.39
N LEU A 17 11.65 10.07 18.09
CA LEU A 17 10.68 9.39 17.22
C LEU A 17 10.88 7.86 17.32
N PRO A 18 9.80 7.08 17.21
CA PRO A 18 9.93 5.64 17.06
C PRO A 18 10.74 5.31 15.79
N PRO A 19 11.36 4.10 15.71
CA PRO A 19 11.99 3.64 14.48
C PRO A 19 11.04 3.83 13.28
N THR A 20 11.51 4.60 12.31
CA THR A 20 10.71 5.00 11.14
C THR A 20 11.42 4.51 9.88
N LEU A 21 10.66 3.86 8.99
CA LEU A 21 11.14 3.42 7.69
C LEU A 21 10.46 4.26 6.61
N ALA A 22 11.26 4.96 5.80
CA ALA A 22 10.76 5.57 4.57
C ALA A 22 10.60 4.49 3.49
N VAL A 23 9.44 4.46 2.85
CA VAL A 23 9.10 3.51 1.79
C VAL A 23 8.61 4.27 0.58
N THR A 24 9.24 4.04 -0.58
CA THR A 24 8.79 4.52 -1.87
C THR A 24 8.08 3.39 -2.62
N ILE A 25 6.81 3.58 -2.95
CA ILE A 25 6.07 2.66 -3.82
C ILE A 25 6.26 3.11 -5.26
N TYR A 26 6.89 2.26 -6.08
CA TYR A 26 7.23 2.58 -7.46
C TYR A 26 6.42 1.72 -8.44
N ASN A 27 5.66 2.40 -9.32
CA ASN A 27 4.86 1.78 -10.38
C ASN A 27 5.34 2.24 -11.77
N GLY A 28 6.65 2.22 -12.02
CA GLY A 28 7.20 2.55 -13.33
C GLY A 28 7.18 1.37 -14.31
N ARG A 29 7.47 1.65 -15.59
CA ARG A 29 7.66 0.59 -16.61
C ARG A 29 9.04 -0.04 -16.52
N SER A 30 10.08 0.78 -16.38
CA SER A 30 11.46 0.36 -16.17
C SER A 30 11.68 0.01 -14.70
N ARG A 31 12.73 -0.76 -14.38
CA ARG A 31 13.13 -0.98 -12.99
C ARG A 31 13.61 0.30 -12.35
N TRP A 32 13.38 0.45 -11.05
CA TRP A 32 13.98 1.54 -10.29
C TRP A 32 15.51 1.40 -10.23
N THR A 33 16.22 2.45 -10.64
CA THR A 33 17.70 2.52 -10.57
C THR A 33 18.19 3.79 -9.87
N ALA A 34 17.29 4.63 -9.36
CA ALA A 34 17.68 5.88 -8.72
C ALA A 34 18.28 5.64 -7.32
N PRO A 35 19.04 6.60 -6.79
CA PRO A 35 19.62 6.53 -5.44
C PRO A 35 18.62 6.16 -4.33
N LYS A 36 19.13 5.51 -3.28
CA LYS A 36 18.34 5.11 -2.09
C LYS A 36 18.34 6.15 -0.98
N ASP A 37 19.18 7.17 -1.05
CA ASP A 37 19.07 8.35 -0.18
C ASP A 37 18.18 9.39 -0.86
N ILE A 38 17.17 9.89 -0.15
CA ILE A 38 16.30 10.96 -0.66
C ILE A 38 17.12 12.21 -0.97
N PHE A 39 18.20 12.48 -0.23
CA PHE A 39 19.07 13.63 -0.45
C PHE A 39 19.62 13.65 -1.89
N ASP A 40 19.99 12.49 -2.42
CA ASP A 40 20.55 12.35 -3.77
C ASP A 40 19.49 12.47 -4.89
N LEU A 41 18.20 12.51 -4.52
CA LEU A 41 17.08 12.70 -5.46
C LEU A 41 16.61 14.16 -5.52
N ILE A 42 17.08 15.01 -4.61
CA ILE A 42 16.69 16.43 -4.54
C ILE A 42 17.65 17.23 -5.42
N LEU A 43 17.10 18.16 -6.21
CA LEU A 43 17.92 19.07 -7.02
C LEU A 43 18.89 19.85 -6.12
N PRO A 44 20.15 20.06 -6.52
CA PRO A 44 21.12 20.80 -5.71
C PRO A 44 20.60 22.17 -5.28
N VAL A 45 20.48 22.37 -3.96
CA VAL A 45 20.03 23.63 -3.36
C VAL A 45 21.22 24.42 -2.80
N ARG A 46 21.19 25.75 -2.93
CA ARG A 46 22.22 26.66 -2.40
C ARG A 46 21.70 27.50 -1.23
N GLY A 47 22.65 28.04 -0.45
CA GLY A 47 22.37 28.92 0.69
C GLY A 47 21.73 28.18 1.85
N ARG A 48 21.05 28.93 2.73
CA ARG A 48 20.47 28.44 3.98
C ARG A 48 19.48 27.27 3.81
N LEU A 49 18.84 27.16 2.65
CA LEU A 49 17.92 26.05 2.38
C LEU A 49 18.65 24.70 2.23
N ALA A 50 19.94 24.70 1.87
CA ALA A 50 20.74 23.49 1.76
C ALA A 50 20.89 22.76 3.11
N GLU A 51 20.90 23.50 4.23
CA GLU A 51 21.01 22.98 5.60
C GLU A 51 19.75 22.23 6.05
N HIS A 52 18.61 22.48 5.39
CA HIS A 52 17.31 21.91 5.74
C HIS A 52 16.90 20.74 4.83
N GLN A 53 17.78 20.31 3.91
CA GLN A 53 17.47 19.16 3.06
C GLN A 53 17.42 17.86 3.87
N PRO A 54 16.40 17.02 3.67
CA PRO A 54 16.28 15.75 4.37
C PRO A 54 17.40 14.80 3.93
N ARG A 55 17.99 14.10 4.91
CA ARG A 55 18.92 12.99 4.68
C ARG A 55 18.32 11.75 5.30
N LEU A 56 17.79 10.88 4.44
CA LEU A 56 17.08 9.68 4.87
C LEU A 56 17.12 8.65 3.76
N ARG A 57 17.59 7.46 4.12
CA ARG A 57 17.49 6.29 3.26
C ARG A 57 16.05 5.79 3.21
N HIS A 58 15.61 5.42 2.03
CA HIS A 58 14.30 4.82 1.82
C HIS A 58 14.46 3.45 1.15
N GLU A 59 13.51 2.56 1.43
CA GLU A 59 13.37 1.32 0.69
C GLU A 59 12.37 1.49 -0.45
N VAL A 60 12.68 0.87 -1.59
CA VAL A 60 11.85 0.97 -2.79
C VAL A 60 11.10 -0.34 -2.99
N LEU A 61 9.77 -0.23 -3.05
CA LEU A 61 8.87 -1.31 -3.41
C LEU A 61 8.47 -1.14 -4.88
N ASP A 62 9.22 -1.77 -5.78
CA ASP A 62 8.86 -1.84 -7.20
C ASP A 62 7.70 -2.83 -7.37
N LEU A 63 6.50 -2.32 -7.70
CA LEU A 63 5.29 -3.14 -7.77
C LEU A 63 5.42 -4.28 -8.79
N ARG A 64 6.15 -4.10 -9.91
CA ARG A 64 6.35 -5.17 -10.89
C ARG A 64 7.20 -6.30 -10.35
N ASP A 65 8.17 -5.97 -9.50
CA ASP A 65 8.98 -6.95 -8.79
C ASP A 65 8.18 -7.62 -7.66
N GLN A 66 7.46 -6.83 -6.85
CA GLN A 66 6.62 -7.35 -5.76
C GLN A 66 5.51 -8.29 -6.25
N ALA A 67 4.89 -8.00 -7.40
CA ALA A 67 3.89 -8.88 -7.99
C ALA A 67 4.48 -10.22 -8.45
N ARG A 68 5.75 -10.26 -8.90
CA ARG A 68 6.47 -11.51 -9.21
C ARG A 68 6.79 -12.30 -7.94
N HIS A 69 7.09 -11.60 -6.85
CA HIS A 69 7.37 -12.22 -5.55
C HIS A 69 6.15 -12.92 -4.94
N ARG A 70 4.91 -12.57 -5.34
CA ARG A 70 3.67 -13.25 -4.90
C ARG A 70 3.74 -14.78 -5.04
N ALA A 71 4.43 -15.30 -6.06
CA ALA A 71 4.56 -16.74 -6.28
C ALA A 71 5.53 -17.43 -5.30
N ARG A 72 6.47 -16.68 -4.70
CA ARG A 72 7.46 -17.20 -3.74
C ARG A 72 6.99 -16.98 -2.31
N GLU A 73 6.56 -15.77 -2.00
CA GLU A 73 6.12 -15.38 -0.67
C GLU A 73 5.01 -14.33 -0.76
N ALA A 74 3.76 -14.78 -0.66
CA ALA A 74 2.61 -13.90 -0.71
C ALA A 74 2.47 -13.11 0.59
N ASN A 75 2.48 -11.79 0.46
CA ASN A 75 2.19 -10.83 1.53
C ASN A 75 1.26 -9.72 1.00
N VAL A 76 0.81 -8.83 1.90
CA VAL A 76 -0.11 -7.73 1.56
C VAL A 76 0.43 -6.82 0.44
N VAL A 77 1.72 -6.50 0.46
CA VAL A 77 2.37 -5.67 -0.58
C VAL A 77 2.30 -6.36 -1.94
N SER A 78 2.62 -7.66 -2.01
CA SER A 78 2.58 -8.44 -3.25
C SER A 78 1.17 -8.53 -3.84
N TRP A 79 0.13 -8.53 -2.99
CA TRP A 79 -1.26 -8.51 -3.42
C TRP A 79 -1.71 -7.15 -3.93
N ILE A 80 -1.38 -6.07 -3.22
CA ILE A 80 -1.61 -4.70 -3.69
C ILE A 80 -0.93 -4.51 -5.05
N ALA A 81 0.33 -4.91 -5.17
CA ALA A 81 1.09 -4.87 -6.40
C ALA A 81 0.42 -5.64 -7.55
N SER A 82 -0.07 -6.84 -7.26
CA SER A 82 -0.79 -7.66 -8.25
C SER A 82 -2.08 -7.00 -8.71
N LEU A 83 -2.83 -6.34 -7.82
CA LEU A 83 -4.07 -5.66 -8.15
C LEU A 83 -3.86 -4.37 -8.94
N GLU A 84 -2.83 -3.60 -8.59
CA GLU A 84 -2.44 -2.37 -9.31
C GLU A 84 -1.97 -2.66 -10.74
N LEU A 85 -1.36 -3.82 -10.98
CA LEU A 85 -0.88 -4.23 -12.31
C LEU A 85 -1.94 -4.97 -13.13
N ASP A 86 -2.88 -5.65 -12.49
CA ASP A 86 -4.00 -6.36 -13.12
C ASP A 86 -5.28 -6.23 -12.27
N SER A 87 -6.15 -5.30 -12.67
CA SER A 87 -7.44 -5.05 -12.03
C SER A 87 -8.58 -5.90 -12.60
N SER A 88 -8.27 -6.99 -13.31
CA SER A 88 -9.29 -7.91 -13.83
C SER A 88 -10.09 -8.54 -12.69
N ALA A 89 -11.40 -8.72 -12.90
CA ALA A 89 -12.29 -9.31 -11.90
C ALA A 89 -11.81 -10.68 -11.41
N THR A 90 -11.16 -11.45 -12.29
CA THR A 90 -10.54 -12.74 -11.98
C THR A 90 -9.40 -12.57 -10.98
N ASN A 91 -8.46 -11.64 -11.24
CA ASN A 91 -7.35 -11.39 -10.33
C ASN A 91 -7.84 -10.82 -8.99
N VAL A 92 -8.78 -9.87 -9.01
CA VAL A 92 -9.35 -9.33 -7.76
C VAL A 92 -9.98 -10.43 -6.91
N SER A 93 -10.79 -11.31 -7.52
CA SER A 93 -11.41 -12.43 -6.80
C SER A 93 -10.38 -13.41 -6.24
N SER A 94 -9.32 -13.71 -7.00
CA SER A 94 -8.21 -14.55 -6.57
C SER A 94 -7.47 -13.97 -5.35
N VAL A 95 -7.14 -12.67 -5.40
CA VAL A 95 -6.42 -11.99 -4.32
C VAL A 95 -7.27 -11.91 -3.05
N VAL A 96 -8.54 -11.50 -3.17
CA VAL A 96 -9.45 -11.43 -2.02
C VAL A 96 -9.56 -12.78 -1.32
N ARG A 97 -9.67 -13.88 -2.10
CA ARG A 97 -9.69 -15.23 -1.52
C ARG A 97 -8.40 -15.53 -0.75
N ALA A 98 -7.24 -15.26 -1.35
CA ALA A 98 -5.94 -15.51 -0.74
C ALA A 98 -5.74 -14.72 0.57
N VAL A 99 -6.23 -13.48 0.65
CA VAL A 99 -6.17 -12.66 1.87
C VAL A 99 -6.99 -13.30 3.00
N LEU A 100 -8.21 -13.74 2.70
CA LEU A 100 -9.09 -14.37 3.69
C LEU A 100 -8.53 -15.70 4.19
N GLU A 101 -7.90 -16.48 3.31
CA GLU A 101 -7.25 -17.76 3.65
C GLU A 101 -5.99 -17.55 4.51
N ARG A 102 -5.17 -16.53 4.20
CA ARG A 102 -3.89 -16.28 4.86
C ARG A 102 -4.04 -15.62 6.23
N TYR A 103 -5.05 -14.77 6.40
CA TYR A 103 -5.29 -14.00 7.63
C TYR A 103 -6.65 -14.35 8.23
N PRO A 104 -6.82 -15.58 8.78
CA PRO A 104 -8.04 -16.00 9.46
C PRO A 104 -8.18 -15.29 10.83
N GLY A 105 -9.22 -15.61 11.60
CA GLY A 105 -9.31 -15.19 13.00
C GLY A 105 -9.73 -13.73 13.25
N ALA A 106 -10.09 -13.42 14.50
CA ALA A 106 -10.59 -12.11 14.89
C ALA A 106 -9.47 -11.06 15.01
N GLU A 107 -8.25 -11.48 15.29
CA GLU A 107 -7.05 -10.67 15.41
C GLU A 107 -6.70 -9.92 14.11
N HIS A 108 -7.05 -10.49 12.95
CA HIS A 108 -6.83 -9.88 11.64
C HIS A 108 -8.01 -9.05 11.11
N THR A 109 -9.06 -8.82 11.91
CA THR A 109 -10.28 -8.12 11.47
C THR A 109 -9.96 -6.74 10.89
N ARG A 110 -9.17 -5.93 11.60
CA ARG A 110 -8.79 -4.59 11.14
C ARG A 110 -8.00 -4.62 9.83
N LEU A 111 -7.12 -5.61 9.64
CA LEU A 111 -6.37 -5.77 8.40
C LEU A 111 -7.32 -6.08 7.23
N ARG A 112 -8.25 -7.03 7.42
CA ARG A 112 -9.23 -7.39 6.39
C ARG A 112 -10.16 -6.23 6.05
N GLU A 113 -10.58 -5.44 7.04
CA GLU A 113 -11.39 -4.24 6.83
C GLU A 113 -10.63 -3.16 6.06
N ALA A 114 -9.41 -2.83 6.49
CA ALA A 114 -8.57 -1.84 5.82
C ALA A 114 -8.26 -2.27 4.36
N PHE A 115 -7.94 -3.55 4.15
CA PHE A 115 -7.72 -4.10 2.82
C PHE A 115 -8.98 -4.02 1.96
N ARG A 116 -10.16 -4.36 2.51
CA ARG A 116 -11.44 -4.26 1.81
C ARG A 116 -11.74 -2.82 1.39
N GLU A 117 -11.62 -1.87 2.31
CA GLU A 117 -11.85 -0.44 2.02
C GLU A 117 -10.88 0.06 0.94
N TRP A 118 -9.61 -0.33 1.01
CA TRP A 118 -8.64 0.00 -0.02
C TRP A 118 -9.02 -0.60 -1.39
N VAL A 119 -9.40 -1.88 -1.46
CA VAL A 119 -9.84 -2.51 -2.73
C VAL A 119 -11.09 -1.81 -3.28
N LEU A 120 -12.02 -1.40 -2.42
CA LEU A 120 -13.22 -0.67 -2.84
C LEU A 120 -12.87 0.70 -3.42
N GLY A 121 -11.99 1.47 -2.76
CA GLY A 121 -11.51 2.75 -3.28
C GLY A 121 -10.68 2.60 -4.56
N ALA A 122 -9.80 1.60 -4.64
CA ALA A 122 -9.01 1.31 -5.83
C ALA A 122 -9.89 0.86 -7.01
N ALA A 123 -10.99 0.15 -6.75
CA ALA A 123 -11.95 -0.19 -7.78
C ALA A 123 -12.63 1.06 -8.40
N GLU A 124 -12.71 2.18 -7.68
CA GLU A 124 -13.19 3.47 -8.21
C GLU A 124 -12.14 4.11 -9.13
N SER A 125 -10.85 3.99 -8.79
CA SER A 125 -9.75 4.54 -9.60
C SER A 125 -9.42 3.68 -10.84
N TRP A 126 -9.63 2.36 -10.80
CA TRP A 126 -9.49 1.46 -11.95
C TRP A 126 -10.60 1.63 -13.03
N GLY A 127 -11.57 2.54 -12.80
CA GLY A 127 -12.54 3.04 -13.79
C GLY A 127 -13.82 3.58 -13.13
N SER A 128 -14.43 4.68 -13.57
CA SER A 128 -15.18 4.77 -14.85
C SER A 128 -15.92 3.47 -15.27
N GLY A 129 -16.29 2.64 -14.30
CA GLY A 129 -16.73 1.26 -14.50
C GLY A 129 -17.74 0.74 -13.48
N ARG A 130 -18.64 1.62 -12.98
CA ARG A 130 -19.82 1.27 -12.16
C ARG A 130 -20.67 0.09 -12.70
N LYS A 131 -20.51 -0.25 -13.99
CA LYS A 131 -21.24 -1.34 -14.66
C LYS A 131 -20.69 -2.76 -14.40
N ARG A 132 -19.43 -2.94 -13.96
CA ARG A 132 -18.81 -4.28 -13.87
C ARG A 132 -18.96 -4.94 -12.49
N TRP A 133 -18.78 -4.19 -11.40
CA TRP A 133 -18.90 -4.71 -10.02
C TRP A 133 -20.34 -5.03 -9.61
N ASN A 134 -21.33 -4.28 -10.10
CA ASN A 134 -22.76 -4.57 -9.89
C ASN A 134 -23.21 -5.94 -10.42
N ARG A 135 -22.44 -6.57 -11.31
CA ARG A 135 -22.72 -7.91 -11.83
C ARG A 135 -22.25 -9.02 -10.88
N ILE A 136 -21.13 -8.81 -10.21
CA ILE A 136 -20.52 -9.79 -9.28
C ILE A 136 -21.23 -9.77 -7.92
N SER A 137 -21.68 -8.60 -7.45
CA SER A 137 -22.44 -8.49 -6.20
C SER A 137 -23.88 -9.02 -6.31
N ARG A 138 -24.47 -9.00 -7.51
CA ARG A 138 -25.84 -9.53 -7.76
C ARG A 138 -25.90 -11.04 -7.90
N SER A 139 -24.84 -11.72 -8.31
CA SER A 139 -24.82 -13.19 -8.43
C SER A 139 -24.72 -13.91 -7.08
N ARG A 140 -24.38 -13.20 -5.99
CA ARG A 140 -24.38 -13.73 -4.61
C ARG A 140 -25.64 -13.41 -3.79
N ARG A 141 -26.56 -12.58 -4.30
CA ARG A 141 -27.89 -12.33 -3.68
C ARG A 141 -29.01 -13.22 -4.26
N ARG A 142 -28.69 -14.09 -5.22
CA ARG A 142 -29.58 -15.13 -5.73
C ARG A 142 -28.94 -16.51 -5.52
N LYS A 143 -28.71 -16.87 -4.28
CA LYS A 143 -28.65 -18.25 -3.79
C LYS A 143 -29.07 -18.24 -2.33
#